data_AF-A0A2S7XSG0-F1
#
_entry.id   AF-A0A2S7XSG0-F1
#
_cell.length_a   1.000
_cell.length_b   1.000
_cell.length_c   1.000
_cell.angle_alpha   90.00
_cell.angle_beta   90.00
_cell.angle_gamma   90.00
#
_symmetry.space_group_name_H-M   'P 1'
#
loop_
_entity.id
_entity.type
_entity.pdbx_description
1 polymer ?
#
loop_
_entity_poly.entity_id
_entity_poly.type
_entity_poly.pdbx_seq_one_letter_code
_entity_poly.pdbx_strand_id
1 'polypeptide(L)'
;MAAVAILTTDCSRRLPWNSKVPNTVKHSEEFRRLRWQCRRGMLELDDLLEQFLDLGYSELNAAQRHTFTTLLAAQDTQLSDWLMARATPDDPQLRDLVERIIAVAQAQW
;
A
#
# COMPACT_ATOMS: atom_id res chain seq x y z
N MET A 1 -19.24 3.86 31.93
CA MET A 1 -18.50 2.86 32.73
C MET A 1 -18.59 1.52 32.04
N ALA A 2 -17.44 0.86 31.87
CA ALA A 2 -17.21 -0.47 31.28
C ALA A 2 -17.52 -0.58 29.76
N ALA A 3 -16.67 -1.14 28.89
CA ALA A 3 -15.49 -1.96 29.10
C ALA A 3 -14.43 -1.63 28.02
N VAL A 4 -13.18 -1.52 28.46
CA VAL A 4 -11.98 -1.56 27.62
C VAL A 4 -11.84 -3.01 27.16
N ALA A 5 -12.20 -3.29 25.91
CA ALA A 5 -11.90 -4.56 25.25
C ALA A 5 -10.60 -4.40 24.47
N ILE A 6 -9.48 -4.65 25.16
CA ILE A 6 -8.21 -4.99 24.51
C ILE A 6 -8.42 -6.39 23.94
N LEU A 7 -8.72 -6.46 22.64
CA LEU A 7 -8.65 -7.71 21.87
C LEU A 7 -7.50 -7.58 20.89
N THR A 8 -6.50 -8.41 21.16
CA THR A 8 -5.36 -8.73 20.32
C THR A 8 -5.80 -9.16 18.92
N THR A 9 -5.25 -8.52 17.90
CA THR A 9 -4.88 -9.12 16.60
C THR A 9 -5.93 -10.02 15.94
N ASP A 10 -7.03 -9.43 15.44
CA ASP A 10 -7.90 -10.11 14.48
C ASP A 10 -7.51 -9.73 13.04
N CYS A 11 -6.72 -10.60 12.42
CA CYS A 11 -6.29 -10.56 11.00
C CYS A 11 -7.45 -10.86 10.02
N SER A 12 -8.71 -10.71 10.46
CA SER A 12 -9.89 -11.34 9.84
C SER A 12 -10.92 -10.38 9.25
N ARG A 13 -10.64 -9.07 9.17
CA ARG A 13 -11.32 -8.20 8.18
C ARG A 13 -10.69 -8.36 6.79
N ARG A 14 -10.54 -9.62 6.37
CA ARG A 14 -9.96 -10.07 5.10
C ARG A 14 -11.04 -9.96 4.02
N LEU A 15 -11.08 -8.83 3.33
CA LEU A 15 -11.84 -8.72 2.08
C LEU A 15 -11.40 -9.84 1.13
N PRO A 16 -12.32 -10.42 0.32
CA PRO A 16 -11.96 -11.45 -0.66
C PRO A 16 -10.92 -10.86 -1.61
N TRP A 17 -9.72 -11.40 -1.51
CA TRP A 17 -8.41 -10.95 -2.02
C TRP A 17 -8.29 -10.53 -3.49
N ASN A 18 -9.35 -10.34 -4.29
CA ASN A 18 -9.12 -10.29 -5.74
C ASN A 18 -10.14 -9.60 -6.66
N SER A 19 -11.14 -8.85 -6.20
CA SER A 19 -12.26 -8.47 -7.10
C SER A 19 -12.06 -7.22 -7.98
N LYS A 20 -11.15 -6.29 -7.66
CA LYS A 20 -11.05 -5.00 -8.37
C LYS A 20 -9.95 -4.89 -9.44
N VAL A 21 -8.80 -5.55 -9.30
CA VAL A 21 -7.77 -5.50 -10.37
C VAL A 21 -8.20 -6.36 -11.57
N PRO A 22 -8.18 -5.84 -12.80
CA PRO A 22 -8.44 -6.63 -14.00
C PRO A 22 -7.40 -7.75 -14.17
N ASN A 23 -7.88 -8.93 -14.56
CA ASN A 23 -7.09 -10.17 -14.58
C ASN A 23 -5.85 -10.08 -15.49
N THR A 24 -5.88 -9.21 -16.50
CA THR A 24 -4.76 -8.97 -17.43
C THR A 24 -3.52 -8.40 -16.74
N VAL A 25 -3.68 -7.57 -15.70
CA VAL A 25 -2.56 -6.96 -14.97
C VAL A 25 -2.02 -7.94 -13.91
N LYS A 26 -2.90 -8.69 -13.26
CA LYS A 26 -2.55 -9.67 -12.22
C LYS A 26 -1.63 -10.80 -12.69
N HIS A 27 -1.71 -11.19 -13.97
CA HIS A 27 -0.90 -12.27 -14.51
C HIS A 27 0.48 -11.83 -15.04
N SER A 28 0.81 -10.54 -14.97
CA SER A 28 2.11 -10.02 -15.41
C SER A 28 3.23 -10.34 -14.40
N GLU A 29 4.43 -10.62 -14.91
CA GLU A 29 5.62 -10.86 -14.10
C GLU A 29 6.02 -9.63 -13.27
N GLU A 30 5.75 -8.43 -13.81
CA GLU A 30 5.93 -7.16 -13.10
C GLU A 30 5.04 -7.08 -11.85
N PHE A 31 3.75 -7.42 -11.98
CA PHE A 31 2.83 -7.41 -10.85
C PHE A 31 3.25 -8.39 -9.75
N ARG A 32 3.69 -9.60 -10.12
CA ARG A 32 4.24 -10.57 -9.15
C ARG A 32 5.50 -10.06 -8.45
N ARG A 33 6.39 -9.38 -9.18
CA ARG A 33 7.60 -8.78 -8.61
C ARG A 33 7.27 -7.65 -7.63
N LEU A 34 6.37 -6.74 -8.00
CA LEU A 34 5.90 -5.66 -7.14
C LEU A 34 5.23 -6.21 -5.87
N ARG A 35 4.35 -7.21 -6.03
CA ARG A 35 3.70 -7.91 -4.93
C ARG A 35 4.71 -8.49 -3.93
N TRP A 36 5.81 -9.04 -4.43
CA TRP A 36 6.89 -9.57 -3.59
C TRP A 36 7.69 -8.46 -2.89
N GLN A 37 7.95 -7.34 -3.57
CA GLN A 37 8.63 -6.16 -3.00
C GLN A 37 7.83 -5.46 -1.88
N CYS A 38 6.50 -5.62 -1.86
CA CYS A 38 5.65 -5.13 -0.79
C CYS A 38 5.72 -5.96 0.51
N ARG A 39 6.47 -7.08 0.54
CA ARG A 39 6.62 -7.93 1.74
C ARG A 39 7.88 -7.55 2.51
N ARG A 40 7.74 -6.69 3.51
CA ARG A 40 8.83 -6.01 4.22
C ARG A 40 8.88 -6.30 5.72
N GLY A 41 7.99 -7.15 6.24
CA GLY A 41 8.08 -7.71 7.60
C GLY A 41 7.48 -6.83 8.70
N MET A 42 6.95 -5.65 8.35
CA MET A 42 6.08 -4.84 9.20
C MET A 42 4.65 -4.98 8.70
N LEU A 43 3.78 -5.58 9.51
CA LEU A 43 2.45 -6.02 9.09
C LEU A 43 1.58 -4.86 8.58
N GLU A 44 1.65 -3.70 9.24
CA GLU A 44 0.90 -2.50 8.86
C GLU A 44 1.35 -1.94 7.52
N LEU A 45 2.67 -1.97 7.25
CA LEU A 45 3.23 -1.50 5.99
C LEU A 45 2.88 -2.46 4.85
N ASP A 46 3.02 -3.76 5.12
CA ASP A 46 2.75 -4.83 4.17
C ASP A 46 1.27 -4.80 3.74
N ASP A 47 0.37 -4.69 4.71
CA ASP A 47 -1.07 -4.66 4.49
C ASP A 47 -1.49 -3.41 3.68
N LEU A 48 -0.94 -2.24 4.01
CA LEU A 48 -1.24 -0.98 3.32
C LEU A 48 -0.77 -1.02 1.86
N LEU A 49 0.46 -1.47 1.61
CA LEU A 49 1.02 -1.59 0.26
C LEU A 49 0.31 -2.66 -0.57
N GLU A 50 -0.07 -3.78 0.04
CA GLU A 50 -0.83 -4.85 -0.60
C GLU A 50 -2.22 -4.35 -1.03
N GLN A 51 -2.95 -3.68 -0.14
CA GLN A 51 -4.24 -3.08 -0.46
C GLN A 51 -4.14 -2.07 -1.59
N PHE A 52 -3.13 -1.20 -1.55
CA PHE A 52 -2.92 -0.24 -2.63
C PHE A 52 -2.61 -0.93 -3.96
N LEU A 53 -1.81 -2.00 -3.95
CA LEU A 53 -1.52 -2.78 -5.15
C LEU A 53 -2.79 -3.37 -5.78
N ASP A 54 -3.74 -3.81 -4.95
CA ASP A 54 -4.99 -4.42 -5.40
C ASP A 54 -6.10 -3.45 -5.79
N LEU A 55 -6.01 -2.19 -5.38
CA LEU A 55 -7.10 -1.21 -5.55
C LEU A 55 -6.66 0.01 -6.35
N GLY A 56 -5.48 0.54 -6.03
CA GLY A 56 -4.93 1.75 -6.62
C GLY A 56 -4.07 1.49 -7.85
N TYR A 57 -3.39 0.34 -7.94
CA TYR A 57 -2.40 0.11 -9.01
C TYR A 57 -2.99 0.17 -10.42
N SER A 58 -4.22 -0.32 -10.61
CA SER A 58 -4.90 -0.27 -11.91
C SER A 58 -5.28 1.14 -12.35
N GLU A 59 -5.42 2.08 -11.41
CA GLU A 59 -5.72 3.48 -11.69
C GLU A 59 -4.47 4.32 -11.98
N LEU A 60 -3.27 3.79 -11.73
CA LEU A 60 -2.02 4.52 -11.93
C LEU A 60 -1.66 4.62 -13.41
N ASN A 61 -1.26 5.82 -13.82
CA ASN A 61 -0.63 6.07 -15.10
C ASN A 61 0.81 5.54 -15.15
N ALA A 62 1.37 5.39 -16.35
CA ALA A 62 2.73 4.86 -16.53
C ALA A 62 3.80 5.62 -15.73
N ALA A 63 3.70 6.95 -15.67
CA ALA A 63 4.60 7.78 -14.86
C ALA A 63 4.48 7.47 -13.37
N GLN A 64 3.27 7.33 -12.84
CA GLN A 64 3.04 7.03 -11.43
C GLN A 64 3.47 5.60 -11.07
N ARG A 65 3.34 4.64 -12.00
CA ARG A 65 3.90 3.28 -11.82
C ARG A 65 5.43 3.31 -11.70
N HIS A 66 6.10 4.16 -12.47
CA HIS A 66 7.54 4.38 -12.33
C HIS A 66 7.86 4.99 -10.96
N THR A 67 7.16 6.05 -10.55
CA THR A 67 7.30 6.66 -9.23
C THR A 67 7.06 5.64 -8.11
N PHE A 68 6.10 4.73 -8.26
CA PHE A 68 5.83 3.66 -7.30
C PHE A 68 7.01 2.68 -7.19
N THR A 69 7.61 2.34 -8.33
CA THR A 69 8.81 1.48 -8.34
C THR A 69 10.00 2.18 -7.67
N THR A 70 10.15 3.49 -7.88
CA THR A 70 11.16 4.31 -7.19
C THR A 70 10.90 4.37 -5.69
N LEU A 71 9.64 4.52 -5.27
CA LEU A 71 9.23 4.49 -3.88
C LEU A 71 9.56 3.13 -3.24
N LEU A 72 9.32 2.02 -3.93
CA LEU A 72 9.73 0.69 -3.49
C LEU A 72 11.26 0.48 -3.46
N ALA A 73 12.07 1.36 -4.05
CA ALA A 73 13.52 1.29 -3.86
C ALA A 73 13.99 1.96 -2.55
N ALA A 74 13.12 2.72 -1.86
CA ALA A 74 13.45 3.38 -0.60
C ALA A 74 13.52 2.39 0.58
N GLN A 75 14.20 2.84 1.64
CA GLN A 75 14.34 2.09 2.89
C GLN A 75 13.00 1.98 3.64
N ASP A 76 12.82 0.87 4.37
CA ASP A 76 11.58 0.55 5.08
C ASP A 76 11.23 1.59 6.15
N THR A 77 12.25 2.13 6.82
CA THR A 77 12.11 3.22 7.79
C THR A 77 11.49 4.46 7.14
N GLN A 78 12.04 4.91 6.01
CA GLN A 78 11.53 6.06 5.27
C GLN A 78 10.11 5.83 4.74
N LEU A 79 9.83 4.63 4.22
CA LEU A 79 8.49 4.26 3.78
C LEU A 79 7.48 4.33 4.93
N SER A 80 7.83 3.79 6.09
CA SER A 80 6.97 3.85 7.27
C SER A 80 6.73 5.29 7.72
N ASP A 81 7.75 6.14 7.67
CA ASP A 81 7.62 7.54 8.06
C ASP A 81 6.71 8.32 7.10
N TRP A 82 6.80 8.06 5.79
CA TRP A 82 5.92 8.67 4.80
C TRP A 82 4.47 8.18 4.90
N LEU A 83 4.27 6.87 5.02
CA LEU A 83 2.93 6.27 5.05
C LEU A 83 2.18 6.53 6.37
N MET A 84 2.91 6.73 7.46
CA MET A 84 2.34 7.15 8.75
C MET A 84 2.18 8.67 8.85
N ALA A 85 2.39 9.41 7.74
CA ALA A 85 2.36 10.88 7.69
C ALA A 85 3.28 11.56 8.74
N ARG A 86 4.37 10.89 9.13
CA ARG A 86 5.39 11.41 10.04
C ARG A 86 6.44 12.23 9.30
N ALA A 87 6.67 11.92 8.03
CA ALA A 87 7.54 12.64 7.13
C ALA A 87 6.87 12.83 5.77
N THR A 88 7.37 13.78 5.00
CA THR A 88 6.90 14.05 3.63
C THR A 88 8.07 13.94 2.67
N PRO A 89 7.93 13.26 1.52
CA PRO A 89 8.98 13.24 0.52
C PRO A 89 9.18 14.63 -0.11
N ASP A 90 10.44 14.94 -0.44
CA ASP A 90 10.80 16.17 -1.15
C ASP A 90 10.24 16.23 -2.57
N ASP A 91 10.22 15.08 -3.26
CA ASP A 91 9.70 14.97 -4.62
C ASP A 91 8.17 15.13 -4.62
N PRO A 92 7.62 16.11 -5.35
CA PRO A 92 6.17 16.34 -5.42
C PRO A 92 5.44 15.13 -6.02
N GLN A 93 6.00 14.45 -7.02
CA GLN A 93 5.34 13.29 -7.63
C GLN A 93 5.25 12.12 -6.64
N LEU A 94 6.28 11.96 -5.81
CA LEU A 94 6.29 10.93 -4.78
C LEU A 94 5.32 11.28 -3.64
N ARG A 95 5.19 12.56 -3.31
CA ARG A 95 4.22 13.07 -2.33
C ARG A 95 2.78 12.78 -2.77
N ASP A 96 2.41 13.19 -3.98
CA ASP A 96 1.09 12.91 -4.56
C ASP A 96 0.77 11.41 -4.55
N LEU A 97 1.77 10.57 -4.84
CA LEU A 97 1.59 9.12 -4.82
C LEU A 97 1.38 8.58 -3.39
N VAL A 98 2.19 9.02 -2.42
CA VAL A 98 2.06 8.62 -1.00
C VAL A 98 0.69 9.03 -0.46
N GLU A 99 0.25 10.26 -0.71
CA GLU A 99 -1.07 10.73 -0.30
C GLU A 99 -2.19 9.89 -0.90
N ARG A 100 -2.07 9.51 -2.18
CA ARG A 100 -3.03 8.62 -2.83
C ARG A 100 -3.04 7.23 -2.22
N ILE A 101 -1.88 6.68 -1.88
CA ILE A 101 -1.76 5.38 -1.21
C ILE A 101 -2.49 5.41 0.14
N ILE A 102 -2.24 6.44 0.95
CA ILE A 102 -2.90 6.64 2.25
C ILE A 102 -4.41 6.80 2.07
N ALA A 103 -4.86 7.61 1.09
CA ALA A 103 -6.27 7.84 0.84
C ALA A 103 -7.03 6.55 0.45
N VAL A 104 -6.43 5.71 -0.39
CA VAL A 104 -7.02 4.41 -0.79
C VAL A 104 -7.10 3.45 0.39
N ALA A 105 -6.08 3.43 1.26
CA ALA A 105 -6.07 2.61 2.46
C ALA A 105 -7.08 3.10 3.52
N GLN A 106 -7.18 4.42 3.73
CA GLN A 106 -8.10 5.03 4.69
C GLN A 106 -9.57 4.95 4.26
N ALA A 107 -9.86 4.91 2.96
CA ALA A 107 -11.23 4.77 2.44
C ALA A 107 -11.91 3.43 2.85
N GLN A 108 -11.20 2.53 3.53
CA GLN A 108 -11.69 1.23 3.99
C GLN A 108 -11.98 1.16 5.50
N TRP A 109 -11.86 2.29 6.22
CA TRP A 109 -12.21 2.42 7.64
C TRP A 109 -13.47 3.25 7.84
#